data_AF-A0A2J7ZTB4-F1
#
_entry.id   AF-A0A2J7ZTB4-F1
#
_cell.length_a   1.000
_cell.length_b   1.000
_cell.length_c   1.000
_cell.angle_alpha   90.00
_cell.angle_beta   90.00
_cell.angle_gamma   90.00
#
_symmetry.space_group_name_H-M   'P 1'
#
loop_
_entity.id
_entity.type
_entity.pdbx_description
1 polymer ?
#
loop_
_entity_poly.entity_id
_entity_poly.type
_entity_poly.pdbx_seq_one_letter_code
_entity_poly.pdbx_strand_id
1 'polypeptide(L)'
;MHAARVPAGPILSPAALMAEPQFQQRGMFHVASPTSGGQPLTLPAMLPVLSGTPGGTRWAGPELGEHTEAVLRGELGLGDAELAALREKGAI
;
A
#
# COMPACT_ATOMS: atom_id res chain seq x y z
N MET A 1 12.21 -32.78 -18.31
CA MET A 1 12.85 -31.60 -17.68
C MET A 1 13.44 -31.93 -16.31
N HIS A 2 12.68 -32.44 -15.33
CA HIS A 2 13.19 -32.77 -13.98
C HIS A 2 14.38 -33.73 -13.96
N ALA A 3 14.35 -34.83 -14.72
CA ALA A 3 15.46 -35.80 -14.77
C ALA A 3 16.78 -35.19 -15.30
N ALA A 4 16.69 -34.15 -16.14
CA ALA A 4 17.85 -33.43 -16.68
C ALA A 4 18.24 -32.20 -15.84
N ARG A 5 17.57 -31.94 -14.71
CA ARG A 5 17.77 -30.76 -13.83
C ARG A 5 17.68 -29.42 -14.56
N VAL A 6 16.83 -29.32 -15.58
CA VAL A 6 16.58 -28.05 -16.28
C VAL A 6 15.57 -27.23 -15.46
N PRO A 7 15.92 -26.01 -15.01
CA PRO A 7 14.99 -25.14 -14.31
C PRO A 7 13.83 -24.76 -15.23
N ALA A 8 12.61 -25.08 -14.80
CA ALA A 8 11.39 -24.70 -15.49
C ALA A 8 10.30 -24.47 -14.44
N GLY A 9 9.43 -23.50 -14.71
CA GLY A 9 8.27 -23.19 -13.89
C GLY A 9 7.07 -22.86 -14.78
N PRO A 10 5.84 -22.94 -14.24
CA PRO A 10 4.65 -22.61 -15.00
C PRO A 10 4.56 -21.10 -15.28
N ILE A 11 3.93 -20.73 -16.39
CA ILE A 11 3.48 -19.35 -16.62
C ILE A 11 2.14 -19.21 -15.90
N LEU A 12 2.12 -18.46 -14.80
CA LEU A 12 0.92 -18.28 -14.00
C LEU A 12 0.11 -17.07 -14.48
N SER A 13 -1.21 -17.23 -14.58
CA SER A 13 -2.13 -16.10 -14.67
C SER A 13 -2.24 -15.40 -13.31
N PRO A 14 -2.75 -14.16 -13.24
CA PRO A 14 -2.95 -13.48 -11.96
C PRO A 14 -3.81 -14.29 -10.98
N ALA A 15 -4.90 -14.91 -11.44
CA ALA A 15 -5.75 -15.76 -10.60
C ALA A 15 -5.00 -17.02 -10.09
N ALA A 16 -4.17 -17.64 -10.93
CA ALA A 16 -3.36 -18.78 -10.52
C ALA A 16 -2.27 -18.39 -9.52
N LEU A 17 -1.65 -17.22 -9.70
CA LEU A 17 -0.66 -16.66 -8.78
C LEU A 17 -1.27 -16.39 -7.39
N MET A 18 -2.48 -15.83 -7.35
CA MET A 18 -3.23 -15.62 -6.11
C MET A 18 -3.47 -16.92 -5.35
N ALA A 19 -3.66 -18.04 -6.04
CA ALA A 19 -3.94 -19.33 -5.43
C ALA A 19 -2.67 -20.17 -5.15
N GLU A 20 -1.47 -19.69 -5.48
CA GLU A 20 -0.24 -20.48 -5.40
C GLU A 20 0.17 -20.74 -3.93
N PRO A 21 0.21 -22.02 -3.45
CA PRO A 21 0.77 -22.43 -2.18
C PRO A 21 1.97 -21.63 -1.67
N GLN A 22 3.03 -21.43 -2.46
CA GLN A 22 4.24 -20.74 -1.98
C GLN A 22 3.96 -19.26 -1.69
N PHE A 23 3.10 -18.61 -2.46
CA PHE A 23 2.72 -17.22 -2.24
C PHE A 23 1.82 -17.07 -1.01
N GLN A 24 0.88 -17.99 -0.82
CA GLN A 24 0.00 -18.02 0.35
C GLN A 24 0.77 -18.27 1.65
N GLN A 25 1.61 -19.31 1.67
CA GLN A 25 2.39 -19.69 2.85
C GLN A 25 3.37 -18.62 3.29
N ARG A 26 3.89 -17.84 2.34
CA ARG A 26 4.83 -16.76 2.64
C ARG A 26 4.14 -15.43 2.94
N GLY A 27 2.82 -15.34 2.79
CA GLY A 27 2.08 -14.10 2.95
C GLY A 27 2.49 -13.04 1.93
N MET A 28 2.62 -13.42 0.65
CA MET A 28 3.07 -12.51 -0.43
C MET A 28 2.02 -11.47 -0.83
N PHE A 29 0.84 -11.50 -0.20
CA PHE A 29 -0.22 -10.52 -0.39
C PHE A 29 -0.71 -10.01 0.96
N HIS A 30 -0.90 -8.70 1.06
CA HIS A 30 -1.53 -8.04 2.19
C HIS A 30 -2.93 -7.57 1.79
N VAL A 31 -3.85 -7.58 2.74
CA VAL A 31 -5.17 -6.94 2.60
C VAL A 31 -5.17 -5.70 3.47
N ALA A 32 -5.44 -4.55 2.87
CA ALA A 32 -5.51 -3.28 3.58
C ALA A 32 -6.74 -2.48 3.15
N SER A 33 -7.33 -1.74 4.08
CA SER A 33 -8.45 -0.84 3.81
C SER A 33 -7.97 0.60 3.60
N PRO A 34 -8.68 1.40 2.78
CA PRO A 34 -8.53 2.85 2.79
C PRO A 34 -8.84 3.39 4.19
N THR A 35 -8.19 4.48 4.59
CA THR A 35 -8.41 5.10 5.91
C THR A 35 -9.84 5.64 6.08
N SER A 36 -10.52 5.96 4.98
CA SER A 36 -11.92 6.36 4.92
C SER A 36 -12.94 5.24 5.16
N GLY A 37 -12.51 3.99 5.30
CA GLY A 37 -13.42 2.85 5.48
C GLY A 37 -13.99 2.27 4.18
N GLY A 38 -13.34 2.52 3.04
CA GLY A 38 -13.67 1.90 1.76
C GLY A 38 -13.42 0.38 1.69
N GLN A 39 -13.65 -0.20 0.51
CA GLN A 39 -13.45 -1.64 0.29
C GLN A 39 -11.97 -2.02 0.48
N PRO A 40 -11.68 -3.13 1.19
CA PRO A 40 -10.33 -3.65 1.31
C PRO A 40 -9.72 -4.00 -0.05
N LEU A 41 -8.44 -3.68 -0.23
CA LEU A 41 -7.67 -4.01 -1.43
C LEU A 41 -6.62 -5.08 -1.11
N THR A 42 -6.48 -6.02 -2.03
CA THR A 42 -5.36 -6.98 -2.02
C THR A 42 -4.16 -6.34 -2.72
N LEU A 43 -3.06 -6.23 -1.99
CA LEU A 43 -1.83 -5.58 -2.41
C LEU A 43 -0.67 -6.58 -2.32
N PRO A 44 0.38 -6.46 -3.15
CA PRO A 44 1.63 -7.16 -2.90
C PRO A 44 2.14 -6.87 -1.49
N ALA A 45 2.66 -7.89 -0.81
CA ALA A 45 3.28 -7.70 0.48
C ALA A 45 4.55 -6.84 0.38
N MET A 46 4.94 -6.23 1.50
CA MET A 46 6.21 -5.53 1.60
C MET A 46 7.37 -6.53 1.56
N LEU A 47 8.29 -6.32 0.62
CA LEU A 47 9.43 -7.20 0.36
C LEU A 47 10.74 -6.39 0.32
N PRO A 48 11.89 -6.98 0.72
CA PRO A 48 12.04 -8.29 1.33
C PRO A 48 11.47 -8.34 2.77
N VAL A 49 11.10 -9.55 3.23
CA VAL A 49 10.69 -9.74 4.62
C VAL A 49 11.94 -9.79 5.50
N LEU A 50 12.13 -8.74 6.31
CA LEU A 50 13.25 -8.63 7.23
C LEU A 50 12.95 -9.38 8.53
N SER A 51 13.94 -10.08 9.08
CA SER A 51 13.78 -10.85 10.32
C SER A 51 13.69 -9.97 11.57
N GLY A 52 14.38 -8.83 11.61
CA GLY A 52 14.37 -7.92 12.75
C GLY A 52 13.30 -6.83 12.69
N THR A 53 13.01 -6.33 11.48
CA THR A 53 12.08 -5.21 11.25
C THR A 53 11.18 -5.49 10.05
N PRO A 54 10.27 -6.48 10.15
CA PRO A 54 9.39 -6.80 9.04
C PRO A 54 8.54 -5.59 8.67
N GLY A 55 8.56 -5.22 7.39
CA GLY A 55 7.69 -4.17 6.86
C GLY A 55 6.24 -4.64 6.77
N GLY A 56 5.32 -3.71 6.58
CA GLY A 56 3.89 -4.01 6.45
C GLY A 56 3.13 -2.91 5.74
N THR A 57 1.89 -3.22 5.36
CA THR A 57 0.97 -2.27 4.73
C THR A 57 -0.02 -1.78 5.79
N ARG A 58 0.01 -0.48 6.10
CA ARG A 58 -0.86 0.10 7.14
C ARG A 58 -2.29 0.38 6.64
N TRP A 59 -2.40 0.84 5.41
CA TRP A 59 -3.66 1.20 4.76
C TRP A 59 -3.49 1.20 3.24
N ALA A 60 -4.60 1.24 2.49
CA ALA A 60 -4.61 1.18 1.02
C ALA A 60 -4.58 2.56 0.33
N GLY A 61 -4.86 3.62 1.06
CA GLY A 61 -4.80 5.00 0.58
C GLY A 61 -5.48 5.91 1.60
N PRO A 62 -5.09 7.18 1.71
CA PRO A 62 -6.00 8.19 2.23
C PRO A 62 -6.96 8.64 1.12
N GLU A 63 -8.01 9.34 1.50
CA GLU A 63 -8.79 10.11 0.53
C GLU A 63 -8.00 11.32 0.03
N LEU A 64 -8.47 11.87 -1.09
CA LEU A 64 -7.90 13.09 -1.64
C LEU A 64 -7.96 14.22 -0.59
N GLY A 65 -6.78 14.71 -0.20
CA GLY A 65 -6.65 15.83 0.73
C GLY A 65 -6.79 15.49 2.22
N GLU A 66 -6.94 14.22 2.60
CA GLU A 66 -7.16 13.81 4.00
C GLU A 66 -6.11 14.36 4.99
N HIS A 67 -4.86 14.45 4.54
CA HIS A 67 -3.74 14.94 5.36
C HIS A 67 -3.36 16.40 5.09
N THR A 68 -4.06 17.12 4.20
CA THR A 68 -3.66 18.48 3.81
C THR A 68 -3.57 19.42 5.01
N GLU A 69 -4.62 19.49 5.83
CA GLU A 69 -4.62 20.38 7.00
C GLU A 69 -3.64 19.93 8.08
N ALA A 70 -3.51 18.61 8.32
CA ALA A 70 -2.57 18.06 9.29
C ALA A 70 -1.12 18.43 8.96
N VAL A 71 -0.73 18.33 7.69
CA VAL A 71 0.62 18.68 7.23
C VAL A 71 0.85 20.19 7.25
N LEU A 72 -0.08 20.97 6.70
CA LEU A 72 0.10 22.43 6.62
C LEU A 72 0.15 23.08 8.01
N ARG A 73 -0.64 22.60 8.98
CA ARG A 73 -0.56 23.08 10.36
C ARG A 73 0.62 22.49 11.12
N GLY A 74 0.74 21.17 11.11
CA GLY A 74 1.67 20.45 11.98
C GLY A 74 3.13 20.62 11.55
N GLU A 75 3.39 20.48 10.25
CA GLU A 75 4.76 20.46 9.73
C GLU A 75 5.20 21.84 9.22
N LEU A 76 4.26 22.63 8.66
CA LEU A 76 4.57 23.96 8.11
C LEU A 76 4.15 25.12 9.02
N GLY A 77 3.41 24.88 10.10
CA GLY A 77 3.05 25.89 11.09
C GLY A 77 2.02 26.93 10.62
N LEU A 78 1.25 26.65 9.56
CA LEU A 78 0.28 27.61 9.04
C LEU A 78 -0.88 27.82 10.02
N GLY A 79 -1.23 29.09 10.23
CA GLY A 79 -2.38 29.50 11.01
C GLY A 79 -3.69 29.45 10.23
N ASP A 80 -4.81 29.68 10.94
CA ASP A 80 -6.17 29.65 10.36
C ASP A 80 -6.33 30.60 9.17
N ALA A 81 -5.77 31.80 9.27
CA ALA A 81 -5.85 32.83 8.23
C ALA A 81 -5.14 32.42 6.94
N GLU A 82 -3.98 31.76 7.05
CA GLU A 82 -3.20 31.31 5.90
C GLU A 82 -3.89 30.15 5.18
N LEU A 83 -4.46 29.19 5.93
CA LEU A 83 -5.22 28.09 5.35
C LEU A 83 -6.49 28.56 4.66
N ALA A 84 -7.20 29.53 5.25
CA ALA A 84 -8.37 30.13 4.62
C ALA A 84 -8.01 30.81 3.29
N ALA A 85 -6.90 31.56 3.26
CA ALA A 85 -6.42 32.20 2.04
C ALA A 85 -6.02 31.18 0.95
N LEU A 86 -5.48 30.02 1.33
CA LEU A 86 -5.16 28.95 0.36
C LEU A 86 -6.43 28.31 -0.23
N ARG A 87 -7.46 28.07 0.59
CA ARG A 87 -8.77 27.56 0.14
C ARG A 87 -9.47 28.53 -0.79
N GLU A 88 -9.47 29.82 -0.46
CA GLU A 88 -10.09 30.86 -1.30
C GLU A 88 -9.44 30.95 -2.69
N LYS A 89 -8.13 30.73 -2.76
CA LYS A 89 -7.37 30.71 -4.02
C LYS A 89 -7.51 29.40 -4.80
N GLY A 90 -8.18 28.38 -4.25
CA GLY A 90 -8.24 27.03 -4.81
C GLY A 90 -6.88 26.31 -4.86
N ALA A 91 -5.95 26.73 -3.99
CA ALA A 91 -4.63 26.10 -3.89
C ALA A 91 -4.67 24.80 -3.07
N ILE A 92 -5.71 24.63 -2.24
CA ILE A 92 -6.05 23.43 -1.47
C ILE A 92 -7.55 23.24 -1.39
#